data_AF-A0A7W9MT25-F1
#
_entry.id   AF-A0A7W9MT25-F1
#
_cell.length_a   1.000
_cell.length_b   1.000
_cell.length_c   1.000
_cell.angle_alpha   90.00
_cell.angle_beta   90.00
_cell.angle_gamma   90.00
#
_symmetry.space_group_name_H-M   'P 1'
#
loop_
_entity.id
_entity.type
_entity.pdbx_description
1 polymer ?
#
loop_
_entity_poly.entity_id
_entity_poly.type
_entity_poly.pdbx_seq_one_letter_code
_entity_poly.pdbx_strand_id
1 'polypeptide(L)'
;MTVNWSSAYEPFDGMPEIQDFIVLPAYRRRGIGGSLMDAAEALVAERSDVVGLGVGLYPDYGTAQRMYVRRGYLPDGRGVIYDHRQVPPGELVRLDDDAVLMFTKSLL
;
A
#
# COMPACT_ATOMS: atom_id res chain seq x y z
N MET A 1 3.23 -3.35 -10.61
CA MET A 1 2.78 -3.92 -9.34
C MET A 1 3.64 -5.13 -9.06
N THR A 2 4.17 -5.18 -7.85
CA THR A 2 5.10 -6.21 -7.38
C THR A 2 4.62 -6.66 -6.01
N VAL A 3 4.66 -7.97 -5.74
CA VAL A 3 4.55 -8.50 -4.38
C VAL A 3 5.97 -8.66 -3.85
N ASN A 4 6.35 -7.80 -2.92
CA ASN A 4 7.62 -7.87 -2.23
C ASN A 4 7.45 -8.75 -0.99
N TRP A 5 8.17 -9.88 -0.95
CA TRP A 5 8.12 -10.82 0.18
C TRP A 5 8.96 -10.36 1.39
N SER A 6 9.80 -9.34 1.22
CA SER A 6 10.62 -8.76 2.28
C SER A 6 10.57 -7.24 2.18
N SER A 7 9.70 -6.64 3.00
CA SER A 7 9.52 -5.20 3.08
C SER A 7 10.76 -4.49 3.61
N ALA A 8 11.07 -3.32 3.04
CA ALA A 8 12.06 -2.40 3.60
C ALA A 8 11.52 -1.58 4.78
N TYR A 9 10.19 -1.51 4.93
CA TYR A 9 9.53 -0.96 6.10
C TYR A 9 9.52 -2.00 7.23
N GLU A 10 10.37 -1.79 8.24
CA GLU A 10 10.62 -2.72 9.34
C GLU A 10 9.35 -3.25 10.04
N PRO A 11 8.29 -2.44 10.25
CA PRO A 11 7.08 -2.97 10.88
C PRO A 11 6.30 -4.00 10.05
N PHE A 12 6.71 -4.21 8.80
CA PHE A 12 6.23 -5.28 7.92
C PHE A 12 7.24 -6.44 7.85
N ASP A 13 8.17 -6.59 8.81
CA ASP A 13 9.04 -7.76 8.88
C ASP A 13 8.19 -9.06 8.96
N GLY A 14 8.52 -10.02 8.11
CA GLY A 14 7.74 -11.24 7.91
C GLY A 14 6.39 -11.06 7.21
N MET A 15 5.99 -9.84 6.82
CA MET A 15 4.76 -9.55 6.10
C MET A 15 5.02 -9.12 4.64
N PRO A 16 4.37 -9.76 3.65
CA PRO A 16 4.49 -9.34 2.26
C PRO A 16 3.86 -7.96 2.02
N GLU A 17 4.48 -7.18 1.13
CA GLU A 17 4.04 -5.83 0.76
C GLU A 17 3.70 -5.77 -0.74
N ILE A 18 2.55 -5.18 -1.09
CA ILE A 18 2.20 -4.84 -2.47
C ILE A 18 2.78 -3.46 -2.79
N GLN A 19 3.68 -3.40 -3.77
CA GLN A 19 4.38 -2.19 -4.22
C GLN A 19 4.16 -1.92 -5.72
N ASP A 20 4.56 -0.73 -6.18
CA ASP A 20 4.55 -0.31 -7.59
C ASP A 20 3.19 -0.48 -8.31
N PHE A 21 2.09 -0.32 -7.58
CA PHE A 21 0.76 -0.48 -8.16
C PHE A 21 0.36 0.74 -8.99
N ILE A 22 0.52 0.62 -10.31
CA ILE A 22 0.21 1.68 -11.26
C ILE A 22 -0.71 1.14 -12.36
N VAL A 23 -1.83 1.84 -12.59
CA VAL A 23 -2.65 1.70 -13.80
C VAL A 23 -2.54 3.01 -14.58
N LEU A 24 -1.99 2.93 -15.80
CA LEU A 24 -1.81 4.11 -16.65
C LEU A 24 -3.16 4.80 -16.92
N PRO A 25 -3.22 6.14 -16.99
CA PRO A 25 -4.47 6.89 -17.14
C PRO A 25 -5.41 6.36 -18.24
N ALA A 26 -4.86 5.96 -19.39
CA ALA A 26 -5.61 5.42 -20.53
C ALA A 26 -6.40 4.12 -20.23
N TYR A 27 -6.00 3.38 -19.19
CA TYR A 27 -6.55 2.08 -18.81
C TYR A 27 -7.35 2.12 -17.49
N ARG A 28 -7.49 3.29 -16.86
CA ARG A 28 -8.28 3.45 -15.63
C ARG A 28 -9.78 3.27 -15.89
N ARG A 29 -10.56 2.97 -14.84
CA ARG A 29 -12.03 2.73 -14.86
C ARG A 29 -12.48 1.54 -15.71
N ARG A 30 -11.59 0.59 -15.99
CA ARG A 30 -11.89 -0.66 -16.72
C ARG A 30 -11.81 -1.91 -15.85
N GLY A 31 -11.84 -1.77 -14.52
CA GLY A 31 -11.70 -2.88 -13.58
C GLY A 31 -10.29 -3.44 -13.40
N ILE A 32 -9.34 -3.11 -14.29
CA ILE A 32 -7.95 -3.62 -14.29
C ILE A 32 -7.27 -3.52 -12.92
N GLY A 33 -7.38 -2.37 -12.26
CA GLY A 33 -6.76 -2.18 -10.95
C GLY A 33 -7.33 -3.13 -9.88
N GLY A 34 -8.64 -3.41 -9.93
CA GLY A 34 -9.27 -4.39 -9.06
C GLY A 34 -8.73 -5.79 -9.31
N SER A 35 -8.71 -6.23 -10.58
CA SER A 35 -8.23 -7.57 -10.96
C SER A 35 -6.76 -7.80 -10.63
N LEU A 36 -5.92 -6.78 -10.78
CA LEU A 36 -4.53 -6.85 -10.36
C LEU A 36 -4.42 -7.06 -8.84
N MET A 37 -5.17 -6.29 -8.04
CA MET A 37 -5.19 -6.48 -6.59
C MET A 37 -5.73 -7.86 -6.20
N ASP A 38 -6.75 -8.39 -6.88
CA ASP A 38 -7.24 -9.76 -6.62
C ASP A 38 -6.15 -10.80 -6.83
N ALA A 39 -5.41 -10.69 -7.93
CA ALA A 39 -4.30 -11.61 -8.22
C ALA A 39 -3.15 -11.48 -7.20
N ALA A 40 -2.82 -10.26 -6.78
CA ALA A 40 -1.78 -10.04 -5.76
C ALA A 40 -2.20 -10.58 -4.39
N GLU A 41 -3.43 -10.30 -3.95
CA GLU A 41 -3.97 -10.80 -2.68
C GLU A 41 -4.04 -12.33 -2.67
N ALA A 42 -4.49 -12.95 -3.78
CA ALA A 42 -4.50 -14.40 -3.91
C ALA A 42 -3.08 -15.00 -3.83
N LEU A 43 -2.10 -14.39 -4.49
CA LEU A 43 -0.71 -14.83 -4.43
C LEU A 43 -0.14 -14.72 -3.02
N VAL A 44 -0.43 -13.63 -2.29
CA VAL A 44 0.04 -13.48 -0.90
C VAL A 44 -0.63 -14.50 0.02
N ALA A 45 -1.93 -14.75 -0.15
CA ALA A 45 -2.69 -15.70 0.65
C ALA A 45 -2.17 -17.15 0.57
N GLU A 46 -1.37 -17.50 -0.45
CA GLU A 46 -0.69 -18.80 -0.52
C GLU A 46 0.35 -19.00 0.61
N ARG A 47 0.82 -17.91 1.25
CA ARG A 47 1.96 -17.94 2.18
C ARG A 47 1.81 -17.07 3.42
N SER A 48 0.90 -16.10 3.41
CA SER A 48 0.69 -15.16 4.51
C SER A 48 -0.79 -14.84 4.68
N ASP A 49 -1.21 -14.77 5.94
CA ASP A 49 -2.57 -14.39 6.36
C ASP A 49 -2.80 -12.88 6.37
N VAL A 50 -1.75 -12.11 6.07
CA VAL A 50 -1.75 -10.66 6.11
C VAL A 50 -0.88 -10.08 5.01
N VAL A 51 -1.32 -8.95 4.45
CA VAL A 51 -0.59 -8.20 3.42
C VAL A 51 -0.57 -6.72 3.78
N GLY A 52 0.56 -6.08 3.49
CA GLY A 52 0.77 -4.66 3.64
C GLY A 52 0.82 -3.92 2.30
N LEU A 53 0.60 -2.60 2.33
CA LEU A 53 0.94 -1.70 1.22
C LEU A 53 1.17 -0.27 1.72
N GLY A 54 1.94 0.50 0.97
CA GLY A 54 2.05 1.96 1.12
C GLY A 54 1.13 2.70 0.15
N VAL A 55 0.58 3.84 0.58
CA VAL A 55 -0.17 4.74 -0.31
C VAL A 55 0.23 6.19 -0.08
N GLY A 56 0.52 6.90 -1.18
CA GLY A 56 0.90 8.31 -1.16
C GLY A 56 -0.20 9.24 -0.67
N LEU A 57 0.19 10.45 -0.28
CA LEU A 57 -0.62 11.36 0.52
C LEU A 57 -1.28 12.52 -0.22
N TYR A 58 -1.05 12.65 -1.54
CA TYR A 58 -1.59 13.75 -2.33
C TYR A 58 -2.69 13.28 -3.34
N PRO A 59 -3.46 14.21 -3.95
CA PRO A 59 -4.74 13.90 -4.61
C PRO A 59 -4.70 12.80 -5.68
N ASP A 60 -3.58 12.61 -6.37
CA ASP A 60 -3.44 11.59 -7.41
C ASP A 60 -3.60 10.16 -6.86
N TYR A 61 -3.31 9.97 -5.57
CA TYR A 61 -3.50 8.71 -4.86
C TYR A 61 -4.93 8.52 -4.32
N GLY A 62 -5.80 9.54 -4.36
CA GLY A 62 -7.13 9.48 -3.75
C GLY A 62 -8.02 8.35 -4.27
N THR A 63 -7.90 7.98 -5.55
CA THR A 63 -8.62 6.81 -6.09
C THR A 63 -8.10 5.50 -5.49
N ALA A 64 -6.79 5.36 -5.33
CA ALA A 64 -6.15 4.20 -4.73
C ALA A 64 -6.49 4.09 -3.24
N GLN A 65 -6.34 5.18 -2.48
CA GLN A 65 -6.73 5.27 -1.06
C GLN A 65 -8.16 4.75 -0.83
N ARG A 66 -9.13 5.26 -1.60
CA ARG A 66 -10.53 4.83 -1.50
C ARG A 66 -10.75 3.38 -1.93
N MET A 67 -9.96 2.89 -2.88
CA MET A 67 -10.04 1.50 -3.34
C MET A 67 -9.53 0.55 -2.26
N TYR A 68 -8.37 0.83 -1.66
CA TYR A 68 -7.79 0.03 -0.59
C TYR A 68 -8.71 -0.04 0.64
N VAL A 69 -9.26 1.10 1.10
CA VAL A 69 -10.21 1.11 2.21
C VAL A 69 -11.45 0.24 1.92
N ARG A 70 -12.02 0.33 0.71
CA ARG A 70 -13.18 -0.48 0.33
C ARG A 70 -12.87 -1.97 0.21
N ARG A 71 -11.60 -2.33 -0.02
CA ARG A 71 -11.11 -3.71 -0.02
C ARG A 71 -10.84 -4.28 1.37
N GLY A 72 -11.01 -3.48 2.42
CA GLY A 72 -10.77 -3.89 3.80
C GLY A 72 -9.36 -3.62 4.31
N TYR A 73 -8.54 -2.85 3.57
CA TYR A 73 -7.28 -2.36 4.12
C TYR A 73 -7.53 -1.27 5.14
N LEU A 74 -6.84 -1.35 6.27
CA LEU A 74 -6.87 -0.37 7.34
C LEU A 74 -5.49 0.27 7.48
N PRO A 75 -5.39 1.56 7.86
CA PRO A 75 -4.12 2.15 8.24
C PRO A 75 -3.46 1.31 9.35
N ASP A 76 -2.15 1.12 9.28
CA ASP A 76 -1.39 0.34 10.27
C ASP A 76 -1.24 1.06 11.63
N GLY A 77 -1.72 2.31 11.71
CA GLY A 77 -1.75 3.12 12.93
C GLY A 77 -0.45 3.87 13.23
N ARG A 78 0.56 3.82 12.35
CA ARG A 78 1.89 4.42 12.61
C ARG A 78 2.06 5.84 12.04
N GLY A 79 1.02 6.40 11.42
CA GLY A 79 1.07 7.75 10.87
C GLY A 79 1.89 7.83 9.59
N VAL A 80 2.49 9.00 9.32
CA VAL A 80 3.23 9.25 8.07
C VAL A 80 4.58 8.54 8.12
N ILE A 81 4.87 7.81 7.05
CA ILE A 81 6.17 7.19 6.78
C ILE A 81 6.83 7.95 5.63
N TYR A 82 8.13 8.21 5.75
CA TYR A 82 8.95 8.84 4.72
C TYR A 82 10.28 8.08 4.64
N ASP A 83 10.68 7.62 3.43
CA ASP A 83 11.90 6.80 3.23
C ASP A 83 11.97 5.62 4.23
N HIS A 84 10.88 4.85 4.31
CA HIS A 84 10.72 3.70 5.20
C HIS A 84 10.84 3.99 6.72
N ARG A 85 10.85 5.26 7.12
CA ARG A 85 10.92 5.67 8.53
C ARG A 85 9.69 6.44 8.95
N GLN A 86 9.24 6.22 10.19
CA GLN A 86 8.16 7.01 10.77
C GLN A 86 8.60 8.47 10.93
N VAL A 87 7.75 9.40 10.50
CA VAL A 87 8.00 10.84 10.62
C VAL A 87 7.64 11.30 12.04
N PRO A 88 8.58 11.82 12.83
CA PRO A 88 8.29 12.36 14.16
C PRO A 88 7.39 13.60 14.11
N PRO A 89 6.53 13.81 15.14
CA PRO A 89 5.73 15.02 15.23
C PRO A 89 6.59 16.29 15.21
N GLY A 90 6.23 17.23 14.34
CA GLY A 90 6.93 18.51 14.20
C GLY A 90 8.03 18.53 13.13
N GLU A 91 8.37 17.38 12.53
CA GLU A 91 9.29 17.34 11.40
C GLU A 91 8.64 17.81 10.10
N LEU A 92 9.48 18.38 9.23
CA LEU A 92 9.11 18.77 7.88
C LEU A 92 9.60 17.71 6.91
N VAL A 93 8.67 17.14 6.16
CA VAL A 93 8.97 16.24 5.05
C VAL A 93 8.39 16.81 3.76
N ARG A 94 9.03 16.47 2.63
CA ARG A 94 8.48 16.82 1.32
C ARG A 94 7.24 15.97 1.07
N LEU A 95 6.15 16.60 0.66
CA LEU A 95 4.97 15.85 0.20
C LEU A 95 5.23 15.38 -1.23
N ASP A 96 5.79 14.19 -1.37
CA ASP A 96 6.07 13.50 -2.63
C ASP A 96 5.67 12.01 -2.54
N ASP A 97 6.23 11.19 -3.43
CA ASP A 97 5.93 9.76 -3.52
C ASP A 97 6.48 8.94 -2.34
N ASP A 98 7.46 9.48 -1.60
CA ASP A 98 8.05 8.80 -0.44
C ASP A 98 7.20 9.03 0.83
N ALA A 99 6.38 10.08 0.85
CA ALA A 99 5.46 10.38 1.94
C ALA A 99 4.18 9.54 1.83
N VAL A 100 4.11 8.46 2.62
CA VAL A 100 3.05 7.46 2.54
C VAL A 100 2.37 7.20 3.89
N LEU A 101 1.14 6.69 3.83
CA LEU A 101 0.55 5.91 4.92
C LEU A 101 0.69 4.43 4.60
N MET A 102 1.01 3.64 5.61
CA MET A 102 1.07 2.19 5.49
C MET A 102 -0.26 1.59 5.92
N PHE A 103 -0.73 0.62 5.15
CA PHE A 103 -2.02 -0.05 5.33
C PHE A 103 -1.79 -1.55 5.42
N THR A 104 -2.62 -2.25 6.18
CA THR A 104 -2.63 -3.71 6.28
C THR A 104 -4.02 -4.26 6.03
N LYS A 105 -4.09 -5.50 5.55
CA LYS A 105 -5.32 -6.26 5.37
C LYS A 105 -5.09 -7.70 5.81
N SER A 106 -6.01 -8.24 6.60
CA SER A 106 -6.09 -9.68 6.85
C SER A 106 -6.72 -10.37 5.64
N LEU A 107 -6.12 -11.49 5.23
CA LEU A 107 -6.54 -12.31 4.08
C LEU A 107 -7.26 -13.61 4.50
N LEU A 108 -7.52 -13.78 5.81
CA LEU A 108 -8.29 -14.87 6.40
C LEU A 108 -9.81 -14.66 6.28
#